data_AF-A0A7C9LFJ1-F1
#
_entry.id   AF-A0A7C9LFJ1-F1
#
_cell.length_a   1.000
_cell.length_b   1.000
_cell.length_c   1.000
_cell.angle_alpha   90.00
_cell.angle_beta   90.00
_cell.angle_gamma   90.00
#
_symmetry.space_group_name_H-M   'P 1'
#
loop_
_entity.id
_entity.type
_entity.pdbx_description
1 polymer ?
#
loop_
_entity_poly.entity_id
_entity_poly.type
_entity_poly.pdbx_seq_one_letter_code
_entity_poly.pdbx_strand_id
1 'polypeptide(L)'
;QPPAATAAGRTRPPLNPGRFTTWVGPIAETDTSDSGVSWKIAIDAVGAIPAGRWASYGDVAAIAGTHPVPLGQFLATKPIAGAYRVLQAAGTVSPGFYWNPDNEYSGRDVHDVLREEGIDFDSELRASAEQRMQVSELAELIGLSVRSDVEPQTEEEGAERTAFMTQLTANQPPTTIHGVIELLDAWERLGGHLTYGSGEDLACILQAPIGPARPKHLWPIALYASGYVEVGFQYLVTRPPFDEPELRDELRTRLGEAKGVDLPLDKLSKRPSFPLDVLDDRTDRERITAALEWFMSELDRFDQELASKETAA
;
A
#
# COMPACT_ATOMS: atom_id res chain seq x y z
N GLN A 1 72.05 -13.67 -6.53
CA GLN A 1 72.99 -13.16 -5.51
C GLN A 1 73.23 -11.68 -5.81
N PRO A 2 73.32 -10.79 -4.81
CA PRO A 2 72.21 -10.01 -4.20
C PRO A 2 72.48 -8.46 -4.26
N PRO A 3 71.84 -7.55 -3.49
CA PRO A 3 70.54 -7.55 -2.80
C PRO A 3 69.63 -6.32 -3.11
N ALA A 4 68.42 -6.41 -2.53
CA ALA A 4 67.32 -5.46 -2.45
C ALA A 4 67.66 -4.04 -1.92
N ALA A 5 66.94 -3.04 -2.43
CA ALA A 5 66.90 -1.68 -1.91
C ALA A 5 65.56 -1.42 -1.20
N THR A 6 65.70 -1.09 0.08
CA THR A 6 64.68 -0.88 1.10
C THR A 6 63.98 0.48 0.95
N ALA A 7 62.65 0.49 1.08
CA ALA A 7 61.84 1.70 1.14
C ALA A 7 61.94 2.37 2.53
N ALA A 8 62.40 3.63 2.56
CA ALA A 8 62.13 4.59 3.64
C ALA A 8 60.78 5.26 3.32
N GLY A 9 59.79 5.41 4.20
CA GLY A 9 59.86 5.69 5.63
C GLY A 9 59.23 7.07 5.87
N ARG A 10 57.89 7.19 5.78
CA ARG A 10 57.13 8.32 6.33
C ARG A 10 56.19 7.80 7.41
N THR A 11 56.61 7.96 8.65
CA THR A 11 55.84 7.70 9.86
C THR A 11 54.74 8.76 10.03
N ARG A 12 53.50 8.32 10.14
CA ARG A 12 52.38 9.14 10.65
C ARG A 12 52.43 9.17 12.19
N PRO A 13 52.11 10.29 12.85
CA PRO A 13 52.05 10.37 14.32
C PRO A 13 50.78 9.69 14.88
N PRO A 14 50.77 9.31 16.18
CA PRO A 14 49.67 8.56 16.78
C PRO A 14 48.47 9.47 17.10
N LEU A 15 47.26 9.02 16.77
CA LEU A 15 46.01 9.64 17.21
C LEU A 15 45.65 9.11 18.60
N ASN A 16 45.59 10.04 19.56
CA ASN A 16 45.12 9.88 20.93
C ASN A 16 43.61 9.52 20.94
N PRO A 17 43.14 8.53 21.74
CA PRO A 17 41.74 8.14 21.78
C PRO A 17 40.96 9.03 22.76
N GLY A 18 40.00 9.79 22.26
CA GLY A 18 39.13 10.58 23.13
C GLY A 18 38.05 11.37 22.40
N ARG A 19 36.82 10.85 22.48
CA ARG A 19 35.54 11.48 22.10
C ARG A 19 35.35 11.77 20.61
N PHE A 20 34.97 10.73 19.87
CA PHE A 20 34.06 10.92 18.74
C PHE A 20 32.63 10.93 19.28
N THR A 21 32.01 12.10 19.29
CA THR A 21 30.56 12.23 19.17
C THR A 21 30.16 11.55 17.87
N THR A 22 29.72 10.29 17.98
CA THR A 22 29.13 9.57 16.86
C THR A 22 27.84 10.28 16.49
N TRP A 23 27.92 11.12 15.47
CA TRP A 23 26.79 11.43 14.62
C TRP A 23 26.21 10.10 14.15
N VAL A 24 25.10 9.68 14.76
CA VAL A 24 24.27 8.59 14.24
C VAL A 24 23.60 9.19 13.01
N GLY A 25 24.13 8.87 11.83
CA GLY A 25 23.52 9.28 10.57
C GLY A 25 22.08 8.76 10.48
N PRO A 26 21.21 9.44 9.72
CA PRO A 26 19.87 8.92 9.45
C PRO A 26 20.03 7.51 8.88
N ILE A 27 19.30 6.58 9.48
CA ILE A 27 19.20 5.20 9.04
C ILE A 27 18.86 5.25 7.55
N ALA A 28 19.71 4.66 6.72
CA ALA A 28 19.60 4.76 5.27
C ALA A 28 18.18 4.39 4.82
N GLU A 29 17.58 5.21 3.96
CA GLU A 29 16.26 5.04 3.32
C GLU A 29 16.20 3.82 2.37
N THR A 30 17.07 2.84 2.54
CA THR A 30 17.25 1.70 1.64
C THR A 30 17.26 0.42 2.45
N ASP A 31 16.08 -0.07 2.78
CA ASP A 31 15.85 -1.48 3.11
C ASP A 31 14.44 -1.93 2.65
N THR A 32 13.96 -1.35 1.55
CA THR A 32 13.02 -2.02 0.66
C THR A 32 13.83 -3.06 -0.11
N SER A 33 13.73 -4.34 0.28
CA SER A 33 14.30 -5.41 -0.55
C SER A 33 13.55 -5.46 -1.88
N ASP A 34 14.22 -5.98 -2.90
CA ASP A 34 13.79 -6.20 -4.30
C ASP A 34 12.53 -7.10 -4.46
N SER A 35 11.78 -7.29 -3.38
CA SER A 35 10.65 -8.21 -3.20
C SER A 35 9.33 -7.51 -2.85
N GLY A 36 9.26 -6.16 -2.89
CA GLY A 36 8.06 -5.40 -2.53
C GLY A 36 7.73 -5.37 -1.02
N VAL A 37 8.58 -5.96 -0.18
CA VAL A 37 8.40 -6.00 1.28
C VAL A 37 9.11 -4.82 1.92
N SER A 38 8.40 -4.06 2.75
CA SER A 38 8.98 -3.00 3.56
C SER A 38 9.24 -3.47 4.99
N TRP A 39 10.43 -4.01 5.22
CA TRP A 39 10.85 -4.43 6.57
C TRP A 39 10.96 -3.28 7.55
N LYS A 40 11.22 -2.06 7.06
CA LYS A 40 11.18 -0.84 7.87
C LYS A 40 9.77 -0.58 8.40
N ILE A 41 8.75 -0.68 7.57
CA ILE A 41 7.34 -0.51 7.98
C ILE A 41 6.94 -1.59 8.99
N ALA A 42 7.39 -2.85 8.81
CA ALA A 42 7.17 -3.90 9.81
C ALA A 42 7.79 -3.57 11.17
N ILE A 43 9.04 -3.08 11.19
CA ILE A 43 9.73 -2.69 12.43
C ILE A 43 9.01 -1.51 13.10
N ASP A 44 8.68 -0.47 12.32
CA ASP A 44 8.04 0.74 12.82
C ASP A 44 6.65 0.40 13.39
N ALA A 45 5.85 -0.44 12.70
CA ALA A 45 4.52 -0.86 13.15
C ALA A 45 4.59 -1.67 14.45
N VAL A 46 5.48 -2.65 14.54
CA VAL A 46 5.66 -3.47 15.75
C VAL A 46 6.15 -2.65 16.93
N GLY A 47 7.10 -1.74 16.70
CA GLY A 47 7.62 -0.85 17.74
C GLY A 47 6.59 0.17 18.24
N ALA A 48 5.58 0.50 17.44
CA ALA A 48 4.55 1.47 17.78
C ALA A 48 3.35 0.87 18.55
N ILE A 49 3.19 -0.46 18.60
CA ILE A 49 2.12 -1.11 19.37
C ILE A 49 2.24 -0.69 20.84
N PRO A 50 1.27 0.01 21.46
CA PRO A 50 1.38 0.46 22.83
C PRO A 50 1.20 -0.71 23.82
N ALA A 51 1.67 -0.53 25.06
CA ALA A 51 1.37 -1.46 26.15
C ALA A 51 -0.15 -1.62 26.33
N GLY A 52 -0.59 -2.83 26.65
CA GLY A 52 -2.01 -3.17 26.79
C GLY A 52 -2.72 -3.44 25.46
N ARG A 53 -2.02 -3.36 24.33
CA ARG A 53 -2.52 -3.71 22.99
C ARG A 53 -1.62 -4.76 22.33
N TRP A 54 -2.19 -5.52 21.39
CA TRP A 54 -1.47 -6.52 20.62
C TRP A 54 -1.91 -6.49 19.16
N ALA A 55 -1.09 -6.99 18.23
CA ALA A 55 -1.45 -7.11 16.82
C ALA A 55 -1.24 -8.53 16.32
N SER A 56 -1.94 -8.97 15.28
CA SER A 56 -1.65 -10.28 14.70
C SER A 56 -0.49 -10.21 13.70
N TYR A 57 0.19 -11.33 13.48
CA TYR A 57 1.14 -11.47 12.36
C TYR A 57 0.50 -11.13 11.01
N GLY A 58 -0.81 -11.35 10.84
CA GLY A 58 -1.54 -10.96 9.63
C GLY A 58 -1.63 -9.45 9.48
N ASP A 59 -1.96 -8.74 10.56
CA ASP A 59 -2.15 -7.29 10.52
C ASP A 59 -0.83 -6.57 10.23
N VAL A 60 0.25 -6.97 10.91
CA VAL A 60 1.59 -6.40 10.67
C VAL A 60 2.11 -6.77 9.29
N ALA A 61 1.87 -7.99 8.81
CA ALA A 61 2.33 -8.42 7.48
C ALA A 61 1.62 -7.66 6.36
N ALA A 62 0.33 -7.37 6.53
CA ALA A 62 -0.45 -6.60 5.57
C ALA A 62 0.15 -5.20 5.35
N ILE A 63 0.50 -4.50 6.42
CA ILE A 63 1.07 -3.13 6.35
C ILE A 63 2.48 -3.16 5.72
N ALA A 64 3.26 -4.20 6.02
CA ALA A 64 4.61 -4.36 5.50
C ALA A 64 4.67 -4.92 4.07
N GLY A 65 3.54 -5.26 3.45
CA GLY A 65 3.49 -5.86 2.12
C GLY A 65 4.07 -7.27 2.06
N THR A 66 3.85 -8.10 3.09
CA THR A 66 4.41 -9.46 3.18
C THR A 66 3.38 -10.49 3.68
N HIS A 67 3.82 -11.73 3.90
CA HIS A 67 3.03 -12.80 4.50
C HIS A 67 3.40 -13.04 5.98
N PRO A 68 2.47 -13.56 6.80
CA PRO A 68 2.69 -13.82 8.23
C PRO A 68 3.91 -14.71 8.52
N VAL A 69 4.19 -15.69 7.66
CA VAL A 69 5.28 -16.66 7.87
C VAL A 69 6.66 -16.01 7.69
N PRO A 70 6.99 -15.35 6.56
CA PRO A 70 8.22 -14.55 6.42
C PRO A 70 8.37 -13.47 7.49
N LEU A 71 7.27 -12.80 7.87
CA LEU A 71 7.29 -11.82 8.94
C LEU A 71 7.71 -12.47 10.28
N GLY A 72 7.12 -13.60 10.64
CA GLY A 72 7.48 -14.32 11.86
C GLY A 72 8.95 -14.73 11.90
N GLN A 73 9.50 -15.20 10.77
CA GLN A 73 10.93 -15.50 10.64
C GLN A 73 11.78 -14.24 10.82
N PHE A 74 11.39 -13.13 10.19
CA PHE A 74 12.10 -11.86 10.30
C PHE A 74 12.12 -11.33 11.73
N LEU A 75 10.96 -11.27 12.41
CA LEU A 75 10.83 -10.80 13.79
C LEU A 75 11.66 -11.64 14.77
N ALA A 76 11.87 -12.92 14.49
CA ALA A 76 12.68 -13.80 15.31
C ALA A 76 14.20 -13.53 15.16
N THR A 77 14.63 -12.99 14.02
CA THR A 77 16.06 -12.80 13.70
C THR A 77 16.65 -11.45 14.13
N LYS A 78 15.82 -10.44 14.41
CA LYS A 78 16.27 -9.10 14.77
C LYS A 78 15.74 -8.69 16.15
N PRO A 79 16.51 -7.94 16.97
CA PRO A 79 16.01 -7.39 18.22
C PRO A 79 15.08 -6.22 17.92
N ILE A 80 13.78 -6.48 17.85
CA ILE A 80 12.74 -5.47 17.62
C ILE A 80 11.98 -5.26 18.92
N ALA A 81 11.93 -4.01 19.38
CA ALA A 81 11.16 -3.64 20.56
C ALA A 81 9.67 -3.94 20.34
N GLY A 82 9.00 -4.51 21.34
CA GLY A 82 7.57 -4.83 21.25
C GLY A 82 7.21 -6.06 20.40
N ALA A 83 8.19 -6.79 19.83
CA ALA A 83 7.90 -7.95 18.97
C ALA A 83 7.07 -9.07 19.65
N TYR A 84 7.15 -9.18 20.97
CA TYR A 84 6.35 -10.12 21.77
C TYR A 84 4.86 -9.75 21.84
N ARG A 85 4.47 -8.53 21.44
CA ARG A 85 3.06 -8.09 21.28
C ARG A 85 2.44 -8.55 19.96
N VAL A 86 3.20 -9.24 19.10
CA VAL A 86 2.70 -9.82 17.85
C VAL A 86 2.27 -11.26 18.09
N LEU A 87 0.96 -11.52 17.99
CA LEU A 87 0.34 -12.81 18.31
C LEU A 87 -0.24 -13.47 17.06
N GLN A 88 -0.69 -14.72 17.20
CA GLN A 88 -1.49 -15.38 16.17
C GLN A 88 -2.87 -14.70 16.07
N ALA A 89 -3.58 -14.89 14.95
CA ALA A 89 -4.90 -14.28 14.73
C ALA A 89 -5.93 -14.65 15.82
N ALA A 90 -5.76 -15.80 16.47
CA ALA A 90 -6.58 -16.25 17.59
C ALA A 90 -6.19 -15.64 18.95
N GLY A 91 -5.24 -14.69 19.00
CA GLY A 91 -4.76 -14.10 20.26
C GLY A 91 -3.82 -15.00 21.06
N THR A 92 -3.35 -16.12 20.48
CA THR A 92 -2.39 -17.03 21.12
C THR A 92 -0.96 -16.64 20.76
N VAL A 93 -0.03 -16.85 21.70
CA VAL A 93 1.41 -16.75 21.43
C VAL A 93 1.80 -17.84 20.43
N SER A 94 2.69 -17.50 19.48
CA SER A 94 3.20 -18.49 18.53
C SER A 94 3.90 -19.65 19.26
N PRO A 95 3.59 -20.92 18.96
CA PRO A 95 4.22 -22.08 19.61
C PRO A 95 5.75 -22.11 19.49
N GLY A 96 6.31 -21.45 18.46
CA GLY A 96 7.74 -21.32 18.24
C GLY A 96 8.35 -20.03 18.79
N PHE A 97 7.63 -19.28 19.64
CA PHE A 97 8.14 -18.05 20.21
C PHE A 97 9.37 -18.33 21.09
N TYR A 98 10.38 -17.48 20.93
CA TYR A 98 11.53 -17.43 21.82
C TYR A 98 11.98 -15.97 21.95
N TRP A 99 12.52 -15.64 23.13
CA TRP A 99 13.14 -14.34 23.33
C TRP A 99 14.43 -14.25 22.53
N ASN A 100 14.61 -13.13 21.83
CA ASN A 100 15.94 -12.77 21.39
C ASN A 100 16.84 -12.60 22.63
N PRO A 101 18.06 -13.17 22.66
CA PRO A 101 18.97 -13.07 23.82
C PRO A 101 19.24 -11.64 24.27
N ASP A 102 19.20 -10.67 23.35
CA ASP A 102 19.44 -9.25 23.61
C ASP A 102 18.18 -8.50 24.09
N ASN A 103 17.03 -9.17 24.23
CA ASN A 103 15.79 -8.57 24.75
C ASN A 103 15.82 -8.47 26.28
N GLU A 104 15.32 -7.37 26.83
CA GLU A 104 15.29 -7.11 28.28
C GLU A 104 14.48 -8.13 29.09
N TYR A 105 13.51 -8.80 28.47
CA TYR A 105 12.67 -9.83 29.09
C TYR A 105 13.16 -11.25 28.81
N SER A 106 14.36 -11.40 28.22
CA SER A 106 14.93 -12.70 27.90
C SER A 106 14.95 -13.63 29.13
N GLY A 107 14.37 -14.82 28.98
CA GLY A 107 14.24 -15.83 30.04
C GLY A 107 12.95 -15.76 30.87
N ARG A 108 12.07 -14.77 30.63
CA ARG A 108 10.75 -14.70 31.28
C ARG A 108 9.67 -15.47 30.50
N ASP A 109 8.56 -15.79 31.15
CA ASP A 109 7.36 -16.23 30.44
C ASP A 109 6.71 -15.04 29.72
N VAL A 110 6.38 -15.21 28.44
CA VAL A 110 5.82 -14.13 27.61
C VAL A 110 4.40 -13.74 28.01
N HIS A 111 3.59 -14.67 28.53
CA HIS A 111 2.27 -14.33 29.04
C HIS A 111 2.35 -13.49 30.32
N ASP A 112 3.36 -13.70 31.15
CA ASP A 112 3.58 -12.87 32.34
C ASP A 112 3.95 -11.44 31.95
N VAL A 113 4.84 -11.27 30.97
CA VAL A 113 5.22 -9.95 30.44
C VAL A 113 4.00 -9.26 29.82
N LEU A 114 3.25 -9.92 28.95
CA LEU A 114 2.07 -9.34 28.31
C LEU A 114 0.97 -8.97 29.32
N ARG A 115 0.78 -9.77 30.38
CA ARG A 115 -0.16 -9.43 31.47
C ARG A 115 0.31 -8.23 32.30
N GLU A 116 1.61 -8.11 32.57
CA GLU A 116 2.17 -6.92 33.24
C GLU A 116 1.98 -5.65 32.42
N GLU A 117 1.97 -5.78 31.09
CA GLU A 117 1.63 -4.68 30.18
C GLU A 117 0.13 -4.40 30.08
N GLY A 118 -0.70 -5.21 30.73
CA GLY A 118 -2.15 -5.02 30.78
C GLY A 118 -2.93 -5.77 29.70
N ILE A 119 -2.35 -6.76 29.02
CA ILE A 119 -3.09 -7.63 28.10
C ILE A 119 -3.81 -8.71 28.89
N ASP A 120 -5.13 -8.76 28.73
CA ASP A 120 -6.00 -9.74 29.35
C ASP A 120 -6.01 -11.04 28.54
N PHE A 121 -5.92 -12.16 29.23
CA PHE A 121 -6.00 -13.50 28.64
C PHE A 121 -7.19 -14.26 29.19
N ASP A 122 -7.85 -15.05 28.33
CA ASP A 122 -8.88 -16.00 28.75
C ASP A 122 -8.28 -17.25 29.42
N SER A 123 -9.16 -18.18 29.83
CA SER A 123 -8.75 -19.45 30.45
C SER A 123 -7.96 -20.37 29.51
N GLU A 124 -7.99 -20.13 28.20
CA GLU A 124 -7.24 -20.88 27.18
C GLU A 124 -5.99 -20.13 26.70
N LEU A 125 -5.55 -19.10 27.44
CA LEU A 125 -4.39 -18.26 27.10
C LEU A 125 -4.52 -17.53 25.75
N ARG A 126 -5.74 -17.12 25.39
CA ARG A 126 -5.98 -16.19 24.28
C ARG A 126 -6.11 -14.76 24.76
N ALA A 127 -5.35 -13.86 24.15
CA ALA A 127 -5.46 -12.43 24.41
C ALA A 127 -6.82 -11.89 23.98
N SER A 128 -7.37 -10.95 24.74
CA SER A 128 -8.66 -10.32 24.44
C SER A 128 -8.68 -9.70 23.04
N ALA A 129 -9.70 -10.04 22.25
CA ALA A 129 -9.89 -9.47 20.91
C ALA A 129 -10.14 -7.95 20.94
N GLU A 130 -10.68 -7.43 22.04
CA GLU A 130 -10.89 -5.98 22.25
C GLU A 130 -9.58 -5.21 22.35
N GLN A 131 -8.50 -5.88 22.75
CA GLN A 131 -7.16 -5.30 22.86
C GLN A 131 -6.35 -5.47 21.56
N ARG A 132 -6.90 -6.15 20.55
CA ARG A 132 -6.25 -6.31 19.25
C ARG A 132 -6.24 -4.97 18.51
N MET A 133 -5.11 -4.65 17.89
CA MET A 133 -4.96 -3.55 16.96
C MET A 133 -5.25 -4.03 15.55
N GLN A 134 -6.08 -3.28 14.85
CA GLN A 134 -6.38 -3.51 13.44
C GLN A 134 -5.33 -2.84 12.54
N VAL A 135 -5.28 -3.28 11.28
CA VAL A 135 -4.36 -2.76 10.25
C VAL A 135 -4.41 -1.23 10.14
N SER A 136 -5.61 -0.65 10.21
CA SER A 136 -5.81 0.81 10.15
C SER A 136 -5.17 1.55 11.34
N GLU A 137 -5.41 1.08 12.56
CA GLU A 137 -4.82 1.67 13.78
C GLU A 137 -3.29 1.60 13.77
N LEU A 138 -2.73 0.50 13.28
CA LEU A 138 -1.29 0.33 13.13
C LEU A 138 -0.70 1.27 12.07
N ALA A 139 -1.41 1.48 10.94
CA ALA A 139 -0.99 2.42 9.90
C ALA A 139 -1.02 3.87 10.38
N GLU A 140 -2.03 4.24 11.18
CA GLU A 140 -2.14 5.55 11.82
C GLU A 140 -0.95 5.81 12.76
N LEU A 141 -0.61 4.83 13.60
CA LEU A 141 0.49 4.95 14.56
C LEU A 141 1.86 5.25 13.93
N ILE A 142 2.11 4.76 12.72
CA ILE A 142 3.36 5.00 12.00
C ILE A 142 3.26 6.14 10.97
N GLY A 143 2.17 6.92 11.00
CA GLY A 143 1.98 8.08 10.15
C GLY A 143 1.79 7.75 8.68
N LEU A 144 1.41 6.52 8.34
CA LEU A 144 0.97 6.16 6.99
C LEU A 144 -0.42 6.74 6.68
N SER A 145 -1.16 7.22 7.70
CA SER A 145 -2.37 8.02 7.54
C SER A 145 -2.07 9.53 7.63
N VAL A 146 -1.47 10.10 6.59
CA VAL A 146 -1.65 11.53 6.32
C VAL A 146 -2.13 11.68 4.89
N ARG A 147 -3.43 12.01 4.81
CA ARG A 147 -4.30 12.31 3.65
C ARG A 147 -5.03 11.12 3.01
N SER A 148 -6.08 10.69 3.70
CA SER A 148 -7.39 10.52 3.04
C SER A 148 -8.40 11.32 3.85
N ASP A 149 -8.74 12.52 3.37
CA ASP A 149 -9.84 13.32 3.94
C ASP A 149 -11.18 12.82 3.35
N VAL A 150 -11.39 11.51 3.30
CA VAL A 150 -12.66 10.88 2.93
C VAL A 150 -12.87 9.66 3.83
N GLU A 151 -13.42 9.89 5.03
CA GLU A 151 -14.18 8.83 5.70
C GLU A 151 -15.28 8.36 4.73
N PRO A 152 -15.60 7.04 4.67
CA PRO A 152 -16.75 6.58 3.90
C PRO A 152 -17.96 7.39 4.34
N GLN A 153 -18.62 8.06 3.40
CA GLN A 153 -19.65 9.05 3.71
C GLN A 153 -20.89 8.39 4.34
N THR A 154 -20.99 7.05 4.25
CA THR A 154 -22.06 6.23 4.83
C THR A 154 -21.57 4.82 5.27
N GLU A 155 -22.29 4.19 6.21
CA GLU A 155 -22.08 2.78 6.59
C GLU A 155 -22.25 1.80 5.39
N GLU A 156 -23.07 2.19 4.41
CA GLU A 156 -23.35 1.42 3.21
C GLU A 156 -22.12 1.36 2.28
N GLU A 157 -21.45 2.49 2.04
CA GLU A 157 -20.20 2.54 1.25
C GLU A 157 -19.09 1.67 1.86
N GLY A 158 -18.98 1.66 3.19
CA GLY A 158 -18.05 0.79 3.92
C GLY A 158 -18.34 -0.70 3.73
N ALA A 159 -19.63 -1.08 3.74
CA ALA A 159 -20.07 -2.46 3.51
C ALA A 159 -19.81 -2.91 2.06
N GLU A 160 -20.08 -2.06 1.08
CA GLU A 160 -19.82 -2.36 -0.34
C GLU A 160 -18.33 -2.54 -0.64
N ARG A 161 -17.47 -1.67 -0.09
CA ARG A 161 -16.01 -1.81 -0.18
C ARG A 161 -15.54 -3.13 0.42
N THR A 162 -16.09 -3.49 1.58
CA THR A 162 -15.77 -4.75 2.26
C THR A 162 -16.18 -5.97 1.43
N ALA A 163 -17.37 -5.92 0.82
CA ALA A 163 -17.86 -6.99 -0.06
C ALA A 163 -16.96 -7.16 -1.29
N PHE A 164 -16.59 -6.06 -1.96
CA PHE A 164 -15.67 -6.09 -3.09
C PHE A 164 -14.31 -6.68 -2.70
N MET A 165 -13.70 -6.21 -1.62
CA MET A 165 -12.40 -6.71 -1.16
C MET A 165 -12.46 -8.20 -0.77
N THR A 166 -13.57 -8.64 -0.19
CA THR A 166 -13.80 -10.05 0.15
C THR A 166 -13.82 -10.92 -1.12
N GLN A 167 -14.58 -10.51 -2.14
CA GLN A 167 -14.65 -11.26 -3.40
C GLN A 167 -13.32 -11.22 -4.17
N LEU A 168 -12.65 -10.07 -4.20
CA LEU A 168 -11.33 -9.91 -4.82
C LEU A 168 -10.32 -10.88 -4.17
N THR A 169 -10.30 -10.95 -2.84
CA THR A 169 -9.42 -11.86 -2.11
C THR A 169 -9.73 -13.34 -2.33
N ALA A 170 -11.00 -13.68 -2.57
CA ALA A 170 -11.41 -15.04 -2.88
C ALA A 170 -10.98 -15.48 -4.29
N ASN A 171 -10.87 -14.54 -5.24
CA ASN A 171 -10.70 -14.84 -6.67
C ASN A 171 -9.30 -14.56 -7.22
N GLN A 172 -8.53 -13.65 -6.59
CA GLN A 172 -7.26 -13.16 -7.13
C GLN A 172 -6.06 -13.52 -6.23
N PRO A 173 -4.86 -13.68 -6.80
CA PRO A 173 -3.66 -13.91 -6.01
C PRO A 173 -3.23 -12.65 -5.24
N PRO A 174 -2.44 -12.79 -4.15
CA PRO A 174 -2.02 -11.67 -3.32
C PRO A 174 -1.31 -10.53 -4.06
N THR A 175 -0.55 -10.84 -5.13
CA THR A 175 0.14 -9.85 -5.97
C THR A 175 -0.85 -8.93 -6.67
N THR A 176 -1.90 -9.50 -7.28
CA THR A 176 -2.98 -8.75 -7.93
C THR A 176 -3.76 -7.92 -6.92
N ILE A 177 -4.10 -8.49 -5.76
CA ILE A 177 -4.82 -7.76 -4.70
C ILE A 177 -4.02 -6.53 -4.25
N HIS A 178 -2.72 -6.69 -4.02
CA HIS A 178 -1.84 -5.58 -3.65
C HIS A 178 -1.78 -4.52 -4.75
N GLY A 179 -1.64 -4.93 -6.02
CA GLY A 179 -1.65 -4.01 -7.15
C GLY A 179 -2.96 -3.23 -7.30
N VAL A 180 -4.09 -3.88 -7.03
CA VAL A 180 -5.41 -3.22 -6.98
C VAL A 180 -5.45 -2.18 -5.87
N ILE A 181 -5.08 -2.54 -4.64
CA ILE A 181 -5.09 -1.60 -3.49
C ILE A 181 -4.24 -0.37 -3.80
N GLU A 182 -3.02 -0.54 -4.32
CA GLU A 182 -2.17 0.61 -4.64
C GLU A 182 -2.77 1.52 -5.72
N LEU A 183 -3.43 0.95 -6.72
CA LEU A 183 -4.11 1.72 -7.76
C LEU A 183 -5.33 2.49 -7.21
N LEU A 184 -6.12 1.85 -6.34
CA LEU A 184 -7.27 2.47 -5.68
C LEU A 184 -6.82 3.65 -4.80
N ASP A 185 -5.79 3.44 -3.98
CA ASP A 185 -5.23 4.49 -3.13
C ASP A 185 -4.64 5.65 -3.97
N ALA A 186 -3.99 5.33 -5.11
CA ALA A 186 -3.48 6.35 -6.03
C ALA A 186 -4.62 7.17 -6.64
N TRP A 187 -5.73 6.53 -7.03
CA TRP A 187 -6.90 7.22 -7.56
C TRP A 187 -7.53 8.18 -6.55
N GLU A 188 -7.71 7.73 -5.29
CA GLU A 188 -8.24 8.58 -4.23
C GLU A 188 -7.32 9.78 -3.94
N ARG A 189 -6.00 9.58 -3.95
CA ARG A 189 -5.01 10.68 -3.82
C ARG A 189 -5.08 11.71 -4.95
N LEU A 190 -5.54 11.33 -6.14
CA LEU A 190 -5.79 12.26 -7.24
C LEU A 190 -7.09 13.05 -7.09
N GLY A 191 -7.87 12.78 -6.03
CA GLY A 191 -9.19 13.37 -5.82
C GLY A 191 -10.32 12.60 -6.51
N GLY A 192 -10.05 11.38 -6.96
CA GLY A 192 -11.07 10.46 -7.45
C GLY A 192 -11.88 9.83 -6.32
N HIS A 193 -13.07 9.35 -6.67
CA HIS A 193 -13.96 8.62 -5.77
C HIS A 193 -14.11 7.17 -6.24
N LEU A 194 -14.33 6.26 -5.30
CA LEU A 194 -14.58 4.85 -5.58
C LEU A 194 -16.07 4.56 -5.35
N THR A 195 -16.70 3.91 -6.33
CA THR A 195 -18.06 3.39 -6.16
C THR A 195 -18.09 1.92 -6.49
N TYR A 196 -18.99 1.16 -5.85
CA TYR A 196 -19.05 -0.28 -6.01
C TYR A 196 -20.32 -0.73 -6.74
N GLY A 197 -20.19 -1.73 -7.60
CA GLY A 197 -21.31 -2.32 -8.32
C GLY A 197 -22.02 -3.39 -7.47
N SER A 198 -23.33 -3.54 -7.66
CA SER A 198 -24.17 -4.51 -6.93
C SER A 198 -24.41 -5.83 -7.70
N GLY A 199 -23.54 -6.16 -8.66
CA GLY A 199 -23.68 -7.36 -9.51
C GLY A 199 -23.15 -8.64 -8.87
N GLU A 200 -23.34 -9.80 -9.53
CA GLU A 200 -22.72 -11.07 -9.10
C GLU A 200 -21.18 -11.02 -9.12
N ASP A 201 -20.64 -10.33 -10.12
CA ASP A 201 -19.23 -9.95 -10.21
C ASP A 201 -19.10 -8.49 -9.78
N LEU A 202 -18.61 -8.28 -8.56
CA LEU A 202 -18.51 -6.95 -7.96
C LEU A 202 -17.43 -6.15 -8.68
N ALA A 203 -17.78 -4.93 -9.04
CA ALA A 203 -16.88 -3.98 -9.67
C ALA A 203 -16.55 -2.84 -8.71
N CYS A 204 -15.31 -2.38 -8.72
CA CYS A 204 -14.91 -1.08 -8.19
C CYS A 204 -14.72 -0.11 -9.34
N ILE A 205 -15.46 0.99 -9.34
CA ILE A 205 -15.54 1.97 -10.42
C ILE A 205 -14.80 3.23 -9.97
N LEU A 206 -13.81 3.65 -10.75
CA LEU A 206 -13.01 4.85 -10.45
C LEU A 206 -13.69 6.07 -11.04
N GLN A 207 -14.46 6.79 -10.22
CA GLN A 207 -15.21 7.98 -10.63
C GLN A 207 -14.40 9.25 -10.40
N ALA A 208 -14.27 10.07 -11.43
CA ALA A 208 -13.64 11.37 -11.35
C ALA A 208 -14.58 12.39 -10.70
N PRO A 209 -14.05 13.43 -10.04
CA PRO A 209 -14.86 14.47 -9.44
C PRO A 209 -15.69 15.20 -10.50
N ILE A 210 -16.91 15.54 -10.11
CA ILE A 210 -17.80 16.39 -10.91
C ILE A 210 -17.45 17.86 -10.68
N GLY A 211 -17.72 18.68 -11.68
CA GLY A 211 -17.56 20.13 -11.59
C GLY A 211 -18.73 20.85 -12.26
N PRO A 212 -18.86 22.18 -12.09
CA PRO A 212 -19.88 22.97 -12.78
C PRO A 212 -19.85 22.78 -14.30
N ALA A 213 -18.64 22.68 -14.86
CA ALA A 213 -18.40 22.41 -16.28
C ALA A 213 -18.63 20.95 -16.68
N ARG A 214 -18.57 20.01 -15.73
CA ARG A 214 -18.68 18.57 -15.93
C ARG A 214 -19.66 17.97 -14.92
N PRO A 215 -20.99 18.14 -15.12
CA PRO A 215 -22.00 17.75 -14.13
C PRO A 215 -22.27 16.24 -14.08
N LYS A 216 -21.63 15.44 -14.94
CA LYS A 216 -21.76 13.98 -14.97
C LYS A 216 -20.42 13.36 -14.56
N HIS A 217 -20.48 12.32 -13.74
CA HIS A 217 -19.30 11.53 -13.41
C HIS A 217 -18.64 10.99 -14.70
N LEU A 218 -17.32 11.07 -14.77
CA LEU A 218 -16.53 10.33 -15.74
C LEU A 218 -15.84 9.19 -14.99
N TRP A 219 -15.75 8.01 -15.59
CA TRP A 219 -14.96 6.93 -15.03
C TRP A 219 -14.13 6.30 -16.15
N PRO A 220 -12.80 6.41 -16.11
CA PRO A 220 -11.95 5.87 -17.16
C PRO A 220 -11.94 4.34 -17.11
N ILE A 221 -11.94 3.75 -15.92
CA ILE A 221 -11.87 2.30 -15.72
C ILE A 221 -12.78 1.79 -14.59
N ALA A 222 -13.13 0.50 -14.68
CA ALA A 222 -13.74 -0.27 -13.60
C ALA A 222 -13.00 -1.60 -13.42
N LEU A 223 -12.72 -1.98 -12.18
CA LEU A 223 -12.00 -3.21 -11.83
C LEU A 223 -13.01 -4.25 -11.35
N TYR A 224 -13.00 -5.43 -11.96
CA TYR A 224 -13.86 -6.54 -11.57
C TYR A 224 -13.12 -7.54 -10.71
N ALA A 225 -13.75 -7.97 -9.61
CA ALA A 225 -13.17 -8.94 -8.69
C ALA A 225 -12.88 -10.30 -9.37
N SER A 226 -13.56 -10.61 -10.47
CA SER A 226 -13.27 -11.78 -11.31
C SER A 226 -11.95 -11.73 -12.09
N GLY A 227 -11.29 -10.57 -12.21
CA GLY A 227 -9.92 -10.49 -12.70
C GLY A 227 -9.71 -9.76 -14.03
N TYR A 228 -10.55 -8.77 -14.35
CA TYR A 228 -10.31 -7.89 -15.50
C TYR A 228 -10.60 -6.42 -15.18
N VAL A 229 -10.00 -5.54 -15.98
CA VAL A 229 -10.26 -4.10 -15.97
C VAL A 229 -11.06 -3.74 -17.22
N GLU A 230 -12.23 -3.14 -17.04
CA GLU A 230 -13.03 -2.55 -18.12
C GLU A 230 -12.61 -1.10 -18.34
N VAL A 231 -12.43 -0.68 -19.61
CA VAL A 231 -12.20 0.72 -19.97
C VAL A 231 -13.50 1.33 -20.49
N GLY A 232 -13.98 2.36 -19.80
CA GLY A 232 -15.33 2.92 -19.95
C GLY A 232 -15.57 3.82 -21.17
N PHE A 233 -14.92 3.59 -22.33
CA PHE A 233 -15.01 4.52 -23.47
C PHE A 233 -16.45 4.83 -23.91
N GLN A 234 -17.36 3.85 -23.89
CA GLN A 234 -18.79 4.03 -24.19
C GLN A 234 -19.41 5.19 -23.38
N TYR A 235 -18.99 5.35 -22.12
CA TYR A 235 -19.52 6.39 -21.23
C TYR A 235 -18.88 7.75 -21.49
N LEU A 236 -17.61 7.76 -21.91
CA LEU A 236 -16.83 8.96 -22.21
C LEU A 236 -17.28 9.66 -23.50
N VAL A 237 -17.80 8.91 -24.50
CA VAL A 237 -18.24 9.45 -25.81
C VAL A 237 -19.22 10.63 -25.72
N THR A 238 -19.91 10.82 -24.60
CA THR A 238 -20.90 11.90 -24.41
C THR A 238 -20.52 12.89 -23.29
N ARG A 239 -19.28 12.83 -22.80
CA ARG A 239 -18.83 13.56 -21.60
C ARG A 239 -17.51 14.29 -21.87
N PRO A 240 -17.54 15.62 -21.95
CA PRO A 240 -16.34 16.43 -22.09
C PRO A 240 -15.33 16.26 -20.95
N PRO A 241 -14.02 16.41 -21.24
CA PRO A 241 -13.42 16.63 -22.56
C PRO A 241 -13.27 15.34 -23.40
N PHE A 242 -13.52 14.19 -22.79
CA PHE A 242 -13.33 12.88 -23.42
C PHE A 242 -14.46 12.47 -24.36
N ASP A 243 -15.36 13.38 -24.74
CA ASP A 243 -16.23 13.25 -25.91
C ASP A 243 -15.44 13.50 -27.22
N GLU A 244 -14.25 14.09 -27.13
CA GLU A 244 -13.28 14.16 -28.22
C GLU A 244 -12.59 12.78 -28.45
N PRO A 245 -12.62 12.24 -29.68
CA PRO A 245 -12.04 10.93 -30.00
C PRO A 245 -10.51 10.88 -29.82
N GLU A 246 -9.80 11.99 -30.03
CA GLU A 246 -8.35 12.08 -29.90
C GLU A 246 -7.91 11.86 -28.44
N LEU A 247 -8.65 12.43 -27.47
CA LEU A 247 -8.35 12.22 -26.05
C LEU A 247 -8.65 10.79 -25.60
N ARG A 248 -9.67 10.14 -26.19
CA ARG A 248 -9.93 8.71 -25.94
C ARG A 248 -8.83 7.82 -26.53
N ASP A 249 -8.30 8.15 -27.71
CA ASP A 249 -7.18 7.43 -28.31
C ASP A 249 -5.87 7.63 -27.55
N GLU A 250 -5.64 8.82 -27.00
CA GLU A 250 -4.51 9.09 -26.13
C GLU A 250 -4.61 8.29 -24.82
N LEU A 251 -5.79 8.24 -24.19
CA LEU A 251 -6.04 7.37 -23.03
C LEU A 251 -5.75 5.90 -23.35
N ARG A 252 -6.24 5.42 -24.50
CA ARG A 252 -5.99 4.05 -25.00
C ARG A 252 -4.50 3.79 -25.16
N THR A 253 -3.76 4.74 -25.74
CA THR A 253 -2.32 4.63 -26.01
C THR A 253 -1.53 4.56 -24.72
N ARG A 254 -1.82 5.43 -23.75
CA ARG A 254 -1.16 5.46 -22.43
C ARG A 254 -1.40 4.18 -21.64
N LEU A 255 -2.65 3.71 -21.60
CA LEU A 255 -2.96 2.43 -20.96
C LEU A 255 -2.22 1.26 -21.66
N GLY A 256 -2.10 1.31 -22.99
CA GLY A 256 -1.39 0.31 -23.79
C GLY A 256 0.13 0.30 -23.63
N GLU A 257 0.72 1.25 -22.89
CA GLU A 257 2.15 1.18 -22.54
C GLU A 257 2.44 0.05 -21.53
N ALA A 258 1.44 -0.35 -20.74
CA ALA A 258 1.54 -1.46 -19.82
C ALA A 258 1.51 -2.79 -20.57
N LYS A 259 2.44 -3.69 -20.24
CA LYS A 259 2.52 -5.01 -20.85
C LYS A 259 1.27 -5.82 -20.48
N GLY A 260 0.64 -6.42 -21.48
CA GLY A 260 -0.60 -7.18 -21.29
C GLY A 260 -1.88 -6.38 -21.52
N VAL A 261 -1.76 -5.07 -21.79
CA VAL A 261 -2.88 -4.22 -22.19
C VAL A 261 -2.95 -4.12 -23.71
N ASP A 262 -3.96 -4.78 -24.29
CA ASP A 262 -4.29 -4.66 -25.72
C ASP A 262 -5.68 -4.03 -25.87
N LEU A 263 -5.70 -2.76 -26.26
CA LEU A 263 -6.92 -2.00 -26.47
C LEU A 263 -7.03 -1.61 -27.95
N PRO A 264 -7.94 -2.25 -28.71
CA PRO A 264 -8.14 -1.95 -30.13
C PRO A 264 -8.69 -0.55 -30.39
N LEU A 265 -8.17 0.11 -31.44
CA LEU A 265 -8.59 1.46 -31.86
C LEU A 265 -10.08 1.53 -32.26
N ASP A 266 -10.63 0.46 -32.82
CA ASP A 266 -12.04 0.37 -33.21
C ASP A 266 -13.02 0.27 -32.03
N LYS A 267 -12.50 0.15 -30.79
CA LYS A 267 -13.29 0.04 -29.56
C LYS A 267 -13.37 1.34 -28.73
N LEU A 268 -12.96 2.48 -29.27
CA LEU A 268 -13.05 3.81 -28.61
C LEU A 268 -14.48 4.33 -28.33
N SER A 269 -15.52 3.53 -28.61
CA SER A 269 -16.92 3.79 -28.25
C SER A 269 -17.58 2.61 -27.53
N LYS A 270 -16.79 1.61 -27.13
CA LYS A 270 -17.23 0.36 -26.50
C LYS A 270 -16.63 0.26 -25.10
N ARG A 271 -16.59 -0.96 -24.58
CA ARG A 271 -16.03 -1.29 -23.26
C ARG A 271 -14.99 -2.40 -23.44
N PRO A 272 -13.84 -2.10 -24.08
CA PRO A 272 -12.76 -3.06 -24.12
C PRO A 272 -12.23 -3.33 -22.70
N SER A 273 -11.59 -4.47 -22.52
CA SER A 273 -11.02 -4.86 -21.23
C SER A 273 -9.64 -5.47 -21.40
N PHE A 274 -8.88 -5.48 -20.30
CA PHE A 274 -7.61 -6.16 -20.18
C PHE A 274 -7.52 -6.93 -18.86
N PRO A 275 -6.63 -7.94 -18.74
CA PRO A 275 -6.46 -8.72 -17.52
C PRO A 275 -6.06 -7.87 -16.30
N LEU A 276 -6.58 -8.20 -15.12
CA LEU A 276 -6.26 -7.49 -13.87
C LEU A 276 -4.84 -7.78 -13.36
N ASP A 277 -4.28 -8.92 -13.73
CA ASP A 277 -2.92 -9.37 -13.37
C ASP A 277 -1.80 -8.48 -13.94
N VAL A 278 -2.11 -7.57 -14.87
CA VAL A 278 -1.22 -6.49 -15.28
C VAL A 278 -0.75 -5.66 -14.07
N LEU A 279 -1.58 -5.55 -13.03
CA LEU A 279 -1.26 -4.81 -11.81
C LEU A 279 -0.27 -5.55 -10.89
N ASP A 280 0.08 -6.81 -11.17
CA ASP A 280 1.07 -7.57 -10.40
C ASP A 280 2.47 -6.95 -10.57
N ASP A 281 2.80 -6.55 -11.81
CA ASP A 281 4.07 -5.91 -12.12
C ASP A 281 4.03 -4.43 -11.74
N ARG A 282 5.00 -4.00 -10.94
CA ARG A 282 5.08 -2.62 -10.46
C ARG A 282 5.24 -1.62 -11.61
N THR A 283 6.02 -1.94 -12.63
CA THR A 283 6.27 -1.03 -13.76
C THR A 283 5.00 -0.84 -14.56
N ASP A 284 4.27 -1.91 -14.82
CA ASP A 284 3.01 -1.85 -15.54
C ASP A 284 1.92 -1.16 -14.72
N ARG A 285 1.85 -1.42 -13.41
CA ARG A 285 0.99 -0.68 -12.49
C ARG A 285 1.28 0.82 -12.48
N GLU A 286 2.55 1.23 -12.43
CA GLU A 286 2.96 2.64 -12.51
C GLU A 286 2.53 3.29 -13.84
N ARG A 287 2.56 2.55 -14.97
CA ARG A 287 2.06 3.03 -16.26
C ARG A 287 0.55 3.23 -16.26
N ILE A 288 -0.21 2.30 -15.69
CA ILE A 288 -1.66 2.46 -15.53
C ILE A 288 -1.98 3.68 -14.66
N THR A 289 -1.29 3.83 -13.53
CA THR A 289 -1.45 5.00 -12.65
C THR A 289 -1.12 6.30 -13.39
N ALA A 290 -0.02 6.36 -14.14
CA ALA A 290 0.35 7.53 -14.93
C ALA A 290 -0.69 7.88 -16.02
N ALA A 291 -1.36 6.89 -16.60
CA ALA A 291 -2.45 7.13 -17.53
C ALA A 291 -3.68 7.76 -16.84
N LEU A 292 -3.98 7.35 -15.59
CA LEU A 292 -5.05 7.93 -14.77
C LEU A 292 -4.71 9.32 -14.26
N GLU A 293 -3.45 9.57 -13.89
CA GLU A 293 -2.94 10.90 -13.55
C GLU A 293 -3.10 11.87 -14.71
N TRP A 294 -2.70 11.44 -15.92
CA TRP A 294 -2.91 12.22 -17.13
C TRP A 294 -4.40 12.48 -17.37
N PHE A 295 -5.27 11.46 -17.23
CA PHE A 295 -6.71 11.62 -17.36
C PHE A 295 -7.26 12.72 -16.43
N MET A 296 -6.85 12.74 -15.16
CA MET A 296 -7.25 13.77 -14.20
C MET A 296 -6.71 15.16 -14.60
N SER A 297 -5.46 15.24 -15.05
CA SER A 297 -4.86 16.51 -15.50
C SER A 297 -5.60 17.14 -16.70
N GLU A 298 -6.17 16.32 -17.59
CA GLU A 298 -6.98 16.77 -18.72
C GLU A 298 -8.33 17.32 -18.27
N LEU A 299 -8.94 16.75 -17.23
CA LEU A 299 -10.15 17.30 -16.61
C LEU A 299 -9.87 18.68 -15.99
N ASP A 300 -8.77 18.81 -15.25
CA ASP A 300 -8.37 20.07 -14.63
C ASP A 300 -8.11 21.15 -15.69
N ARG A 301 -7.42 20.79 -16.79
CA ARG A 301 -7.17 21.71 -17.91
C ARG A 301 -8.48 22.18 -18.53
N PHE A 302 -9.40 21.27 -18.80
CA PHE A 302 -10.71 21.59 -19.38
C PHE A 302 -11.52 22.54 -18.48
N ASP A 303 -11.55 22.26 -17.17
CA ASP A 303 -12.27 23.08 -16.19
C ASP A 303 -11.67 24.51 -16.09
N GLN A 304 -10.33 24.63 -16.13
CA GLN A 304 -9.62 25.92 -16.14
C GLN A 304 -9.87 26.74 -17.42
N GLU A 305 -9.89 26.09 -18.59
CA GLU A 305 -10.16 26.74 -19.86
C GLU A 305 -11.58 27.31 -19.93
N LEU A 306 -12.57 26.60 -19.38
CA LEU A 306 -13.94 27.08 -19.33
C LEU A 306 -14.12 28.23 -18.34
N ALA A 307 -13.55 28.12 -17.13
CA ALA A 307 -13.57 29.21 -16.15
C ALA A 307 -12.92 30.50 -16.70
N SER A 308 -11.84 30.37 -17.47
CA SER A 308 -11.17 31.49 -18.12
C SER A 308 -12.04 32.15 -19.20
N LYS A 309 -12.79 31.36 -19.98
CA LYS A 309 -13.73 31.87 -20.99
C LYS A 309 -14.93 32.58 -20.38
N GLU A 310 -15.46 32.09 -19.27
CA GLU A 310 -16.56 32.73 -18.53
C GLU A 310 -16.14 34.06 -17.89
N THR A 311 -14.90 34.16 -17.41
CA THR A 311 -14.38 35.41 -16.83
C THR A 311 -14.09 36.48 -17.89
N ALA A 312 -13.84 36.05 -19.13
CA ALA A 312 -13.55 36.95 -20.26
C ALA A 312 -14.81 37.42 -21.02
N ALA A 313 -15.97 36.81 -20.76
CA ALA A 313 -17.26 37.11 -21.38
C ALA A 313 -18.08 38.11 -20.54
#